data_AF-A0AAV5KN21-F1
#
_entry.id   AF-A0AAV5KN21-F1
#
_cell.length_a   1.000
_cell.length_b   1.000
_cell.length_c   1.000
_cell.angle_alpha   90.00
_cell.angle_beta   90.00
_cell.angle_gamma   90.00
#
_symmetry.space_group_name_H-M   'P 1'
#
loop_
_entity.id
_entity.type
_entity.pdbx_description
1 polymer ?
#
loop_
_entity_poly.entity_id
_entity_poly.type
_entity_poly.pdbx_seq_one_letter_code
_entity_poly.pdbx_strand_id
1 'polypeptide(L)'
;MDSHVASFSGIDPSYSLPDNVAVITLQELENGKVLLRLAHLYESEEDKDYSVMSSVELKWLFPNKMINKVTEMSLSGNQERTEMEKKRLVWKVDPSSAAEEGKVVQRGGAVDPGKLVVELAPMEIRTFVIDFDYLRVFDA
;
A
#
# COMPACT_ATOMS: atom_id res chain seq x y z
N MET A 1 3.67 -15.13 38.92
CA MET A 1 3.67 -15.53 37.49
C MET A 1 3.59 -14.24 36.71
N ASP A 2 4.74 -13.73 36.26
CA ASP A 2 4.84 -12.42 35.62
C ASP A 2 4.22 -12.48 34.22
N SER A 3 3.07 -11.81 34.06
CA SER A 3 2.30 -11.71 32.81
C SER A 3 2.82 -10.62 31.86
N HIS A 4 4.03 -10.12 32.09
CA HIS A 4 4.59 -9.02 31.30
C HIS A 4 5.26 -9.56 30.04
N VAL A 5 4.53 -9.49 28.92
CA VAL A 5 5.13 -9.61 27.59
C VAL A 5 5.76 -8.25 27.25
N ALA A 6 7.09 -8.20 27.19
CA ALA A 6 7.85 -6.96 26.98
C ALA A 6 7.99 -6.56 25.49
N SER A 7 7.47 -7.37 24.57
CA SER A 7 7.54 -7.14 23.13
C SER A 7 6.15 -7.12 22.50
N PHE A 8 5.98 -6.30 21.49
CA PHE A 8 4.77 -6.19 20.70
C PHE A 8 5.12 -6.15 19.22
N SER A 9 4.36 -6.86 18.40
CA SER A 9 4.37 -6.75 16.94
C SER A 9 2.93 -6.59 16.45
N GLY A 10 2.71 -5.62 15.56
CA GLY A 10 1.43 -5.43 14.89
C GLY A 10 1.24 -6.33 13.66
N ILE A 11 2.33 -6.88 13.11
CA ILE A 11 2.35 -7.74 11.91
C ILE A 11 2.62 -9.20 12.31
N ASP A 12 2.34 -10.13 11.40
CA ASP A 12 2.63 -11.56 11.61
C ASP A 12 4.12 -11.79 11.92
N PRO A 13 4.49 -12.56 12.96
CA PRO A 13 5.89 -12.78 13.34
C PRO A 13 6.76 -13.45 12.26
N SER A 14 6.14 -14.15 11.31
CA SER A 14 6.83 -14.80 10.18
C SER A 14 6.91 -13.92 8.94
N TYR A 15 6.29 -12.73 8.97
CA TYR A 15 6.22 -11.82 7.85
C TYR A 15 7.04 -10.55 8.10
N SER A 16 7.79 -10.16 7.07
CA SER A 16 8.48 -8.88 7.00
C SER A 16 8.10 -8.18 5.71
N LEU A 17 8.05 -6.85 5.74
CA LEU A 17 7.94 -6.08 4.51
C LEU A 17 9.17 -6.32 3.63
N PRO A 18 9.02 -6.28 2.29
CA PRO A 18 10.17 -6.19 1.39
C PRO A 18 11.07 -5.02 1.78
N ASP A 19 12.39 -5.20 1.73
CA ASP A 19 13.38 -4.19 2.16
C ASP A 19 13.26 -2.86 1.40
N ASN A 20 12.70 -2.87 0.20
CA ASN A 20 12.46 -1.71 -0.65
C ASN A 20 11.08 -1.07 -0.46
N VAL A 21 10.30 -1.51 0.53
CA VAL A 21 8.98 -0.94 0.85
C VAL A 21 8.90 -0.49 2.32
N ALA A 22 8.35 0.70 2.54
CA ALA A 22 8.07 1.22 3.88
C ALA A 22 6.60 1.58 4.07
N VAL A 23 6.12 1.40 5.31
CA VAL A 23 4.86 2.00 5.79
C VAL A 23 5.15 3.43 6.21
N ILE A 24 4.71 4.41 5.43
CA ILE A 24 4.92 5.84 5.73
C ILE A 24 3.72 6.46 6.46
N THR A 25 2.57 5.77 6.49
CA THR A 25 1.42 6.16 7.30
C THR A 25 0.64 4.94 7.72
N LEU A 26 0.36 4.85 9.02
CA LEU A 26 -0.64 3.96 9.61
C LEU A 26 -1.46 4.79 10.59
N GLN A 27 -2.71 5.10 10.25
CA GLN A 27 -3.54 6.02 11.02
C GLN A 27 -4.99 5.53 11.09
N GLU A 28 -5.57 5.53 12.28
CA GLU A 28 -7.02 5.33 12.46
C GLU A 28 -7.80 6.61 12.11
N LEU A 29 -8.90 6.45 11.37
CA LEU A 29 -9.83 7.50 10.99
C LEU A 29 -11.04 7.51 11.94
N GLU A 30 -11.81 8.61 11.96
CA GLU A 30 -12.93 8.80 12.91
C GLU A 30 -14.03 7.72 12.86
N ASN A 31 -14.19 7.06 11.70
CA ASN A 31 -15.14 5.94 11.53
C ASN A 31 -14.51 4.56 11.83
N GLY A 32 -13.32 4.56 12.43
CA GLY A 32 -12.51 3.39 12.76
C GLY A 32 -11.96 2.62 11.55
N LYS A 33 -12.03 3.21 10.35
CA LYS A 33 -11.25 2.74 9.20
C LYS A 33 -9.79 3.13 9.37
N VAL A 34 -8.90 2.47 8.65
CA VAL A 34 -7.46 2.76 8.72
C VAL A 34 -6.96 3.32 7.41
N LEU A 35 -6.23 4.42 7.48
CA LEU A 35 -5.43 4.98 6.40
C LEU A 35 -4.04 4.34 6.43
N LEU A 36 -3.72 3.63 5.35
CA LEU A 36 -2.41 3.00 5.13
C LEU A 36 -1.74 3.64 3.92
N ARG A 37 -0.46 4.02 4.06
CA ARG A 37 0.39 4.41 2.93
C ARG A 37 1.63 3.54 2.86
N LEU A 38 1.83 2.92 1.70
CA LEU A 38 3.00 2.13 1.36
C LEU A 38 3.81 2.89 0.32
N ALA A 39 5.12 2.97 0.50
CA ALA A 39 6.04 3.63 -0.41
C ALA A 39 7.15 2.68 -0.85
N HIS A 40 7.41 2.63 -2.15
CA HIS A 40 8.65 2.06 -2.67
C HIS A 40 9.79 3.06 -2.48
N LEU A 41 10.90 2.62 -1.89
CA LEU A 41 11.97 3.51 -1.43
C LEU A 41 12.98 3.89 -2.51
N TYR A 42 13.11 3.06 -3.55
CA TYR A 42 14.13 3.21 -4.59
C TYR A 42 13.58 3.73 -5.91
N GLU A 43 14.41 4.49 -6.62
CA GLU A 43 14.20 4.90 -8.01
C GLU A 43 14.53 3.78 -9.00
N SER A 44 13.95 3.85 -10.20
CA SER A 44 14.30 2.93 -11.28
C SER A 44 15.80 2.98 -11.55
N GLU A 45 16.44 1.82 -11.61
CA GLU A 45 17.88 1.67 -11.89
C GLU A 45 18.84 2.20 -10.80
N GLU A 46 18.33 2.61 -9.64
CA GLU A 46 19.17 2.98 -8.49
C GLU A 46 19.94 1.77 -7.92
N ASP A 47 19.26 0.64 -7.78
CA ASP A 47 19.80 -0.62 -7.28
C ASP A 47 19.26 -1.81 -8.09
N LYS A 48 20.10 -2.82 -8.34
CA LYS A 48 19.73 -3.96 -9.19
C LYS A 48 18.71 -4.88 -8.54
N ASP A 49 18.76 -5.01 -7.22
CA ASP A 49 17.96 -5.95 -6.45
C ASP A 49 16.75 -5.25 -5.83
N TYR A 50 16.88 -3.96 -5.49
CA TYR A 50 15.84 -3.20 -4.81
C TYR A 50 15.01 -2.27 -5.71
N SER A 51 15.46 -1.91 -6.91
CA SER A 51 14.69 -1.09 -7.86
C SER A 51 13.73 -1.91 -8.75
N VAL A 52 13.09 -2.92 -8.17
CA VAL A 52 12.18 -3.85 -8.86
C VAL A 52 10.78 -3.82 -8.24
N MET A 53 9.77 -4.25 -9.00
CA MET A 53 8.39 -4.35 -8.53
C MET A 53 8.31 -5.17 -7.23
N SER A 54 7.60 -4.64 -6.24
CA SER A 54 7.50 -5.27 -4.91
C SER A 54 6.06 -5.51 -4.52
N SER A 55 5.84 -6.61 -3.79
CA SER A 55 4.50 -7.04 -3.37
C SER A 55 4.39 -7.05 -1.86
N VAL A 56 3.29 -6.48 -1.35
CA VAL A 56 2.96 -6.46 0.07
C VAL A 56 1.63 -7.17 0.30
N GLU A 57 1.62 -8.10 1.23
CA GLU A 57 0.46 -8.92 1.55
C GLU A 57 -0.28 -8.33 2.76
N LEU A 58 -1.43 -7.70 2.53
CA LEU A 58 -2.16 -6.99 3.58
C LEU A 58 -2.70 -7.93 4.67
N LYS A 59 -2.93 -9.22 4.35
CA LYS A 59 -3.37 -10.22 5.32
C LYS A 59 -2.36 -10.44 6.44
N TRP A 60 -1.07 -10.49 6.11
CA TRP A 60 0.00 -10.69 7.08
C TRP A 60 0.40 -9.40 7.79
N LEU A 61 0.12 -8.24 7.19
CA LEU A 61 0.27 -6.95 7.89
C LEU A 61 -0.78 -6.75 8.99
N PHE A 62 -1.94 -7.37 8.88
CA PHE A 62 -3.02 -7.26 9.88
C PHE A 62 -3.54 -8.64 10.31
N PRO A 63 -2.70 -9.50 10.90
CA PRO A 63 -3.03 -10.91 11.15
C PRO A 63 -4.23 -11.10 12.09
N ASN A 64 -4.43 -10.17 13.01
CA ASN A 64 -5.48 -10.22 14.03
C ASN A 64 -6.75 -9.44 13.62
N LYS A 65 -6.86 -9.00 12.36
CA LYS A 65 -8.00 -8.22 11.87
C LYS A 65 -8.52 -8.80 10.57
N MET A 66 -9.85 -8.94 10.47
CA MET A 66 -10.49 -9.36 9.24
C MET A 66 -10.70 -8.14 8.34
N ILE A 67 -10.05 -8.12 7.18
CA ILE A 67 -10.21 -7.05 6.18
C ILE A 67 -11.50 -7.31 5.40
N ASN A 68 -12.46 -6.39 5.50
CA ASN A 68 -13.71 -6.43 4.76
C ASN A 68 -13.56 -5.77 3.39
N LYS A 69 -12.99 -4.56 3.36
CA LYS A 69 -12.81 -3.79 2.12
C LYS A 69 -11.50 -3.03 2.12
N VAL A 70 -10.81 -3.05 0.98
CA VAL A 70 -9.66 -2.19 0.70
C VAL A 70 -10.04 -1.26 -0.44
N THR A 71 -9.92 0.05 -0.22
CA THR A 71 -10.22 1.08 -1.23
C THR A 71 -8.96 1.89 -1.48
N GLU A 72 -8.49 1.92 -2.72
CA GLU A 72 -7.34 2.75 -3.10
C GLU A 72 -7.76 4.20 -3.33
N MET A 73 -6.98 5.12 -2.75
CA MET A 73 -7.27 6.54 -2.72
C MET A 73 -6.17 7.37 -3.40
N SER A 74 -6.44 8.65 -3.64
CA SER A 74 -5.44 9.67 -3.93
C SER A 74 -4.42 9.79 -2.79
N LEU A 75 -3.27 10.42 -3.06
CA LEU A 75 -2.20 10.61 -2.05
C LEU A 75 -2.69 11.35 -0.79
N SER A 76 -3.55 12.35 -0.98
CA SER A 76 -4.21 13.09 0.11
C SER A 76 -5.30 12.29 0.83
N GLY A 77 -5.68 11.12 0.32
CA GLY A 77 -6.70 10.26 0.92
C GLY A 77 -8.14 10.76 0.75
N ASN A 78 -8.40 11.72 -0.14
CA ASN A 78 -9.70 12.40 -0.24
C ASN A 78 -10.56 11.99 -1.46
N GLN A 79 -10.02 11.24 -2.41
CA GLN A 79 -10.71 10.80 -3.62
C GLN A 79 -10.35 9.35 -3.93
N GLU A 80 -11.30 8.54 -4.40
CA GLU A 80 -10.98 7.19 -4.87
C GLU A 80 -10.08 7.26 -6.11
N ARG A 81 -9.05 6.41 -6.18
CA ARG A 81 -8.09 6.40 -7.30
C ARG A 81 -8.79 6.15 -8.63
N THR A 82 -9.76 5.24 -8.66
CA THR A 82 -10.48 4.90 -9.90
C THR A 82 -11.27 6.08 -10.45
N GLU A 83 -11.83 6.94 -9.59
CA GLU A 83 -12.53 8.15 -10.00
C GLU A 83 -11.57 9.25 -10.45
N MET A 84 -10.44 9.39 -9.76
CA MET A 84 -9.39 10.34 -10.10
C MET A 84 -8.80 10.04 -11.49
N GLU A 85 -8.46 8.78 -11.78
CA GLU A 85 -7.89 8.37 -13.08
C GLU A 85 -8.88 8.60 -14.23
N LYS A 86 -10.19 8.42 -14.01
CA LYS A 86 -11.22 8.73 -15.03
C LYS A 86 -11.29 10.21 -15.39
N LYS A 87 -10.94 11.09 -14.44
CA LYS A 87 -10.98 12.56 -14.61
C LYS A 87 -9.65 13.13 -15.08
N ARG A 88 -8.59 12.31 -15.15
CA ARG A 88 -7.24 12.76 -15.49
C ARG A 88 -7.19 13.21 -16.95
N LEU A 89 -6.71 14.43 -17.17
CA LEU A 89 -6.54 14.98 -18.51
C LEU A 89 -5.43 14.23 -19.25
N VAL A 90 -5.71 13.87 -20.51
CA VAL A 90 -4.74 13.25 -21.41
C VAL A 90 -4.05 14.33 -22.21
N TRP A 91 -2.79 14.61 -21.87
CA TRP A 91 -1.97 15.58 -22.57
C TRP A 91 -1.24 14.94 -23.75
N LYS A 92 -1.21 15.64 -24.88
CA LYS A 92 -0.35 15.30 -26.01
C LYS A 92 1.01 15.94 -25.76
N VAL A 93 2.03 15.12 -25.55
CA VAL A 93 3.41 15.56 -25.31
C VAL A 93 4.17 15.51 -26.63
N ASP A 94 5.12 16.43 -26.82
CA ASP A 94 5.97 16.44 -28.03
C ASP A 94 6.82 15.16 -28.07
N PRO A 95 6.79 14.39 -29.17
CA PRO A 95 7.57 13.16 -29.31
C PRO A 95 9.08 13.34 -29.08
N SER A 96 9.62 14.53 -29.37
CA SER A 96 11.04 14.84 -29.15
C SER A 96 11.39 14.99 -27.66
N SER A 97 10.44 15.45 -26.84
CA SER A 97 10.56 15.49 -25.37
C SER A 97 10.25 14.14 -24.70
N ALA A 98 9.49 13.27 -25.36
CA ALA A 98 9.15 11.94 -24.85
C ALA A 98 10.31 10.92 -24.99
N ALA A 99 11.39 11.26 -25.68
CA ALA A 99 12.54 10.36 -25.88
C ALA A 99 13.44 10.23 -24.64
N GLU A 100 13.44 11.20 -23.72
CA GLU A 100 14.18 11.12 -22.44
C GLU A 100 13.31 10.56 -21.30
N GLU A 101 11.98 10.71 -21.37
CA GLU A 101 11.01 10.26 -20.35
C GLU A 101 10.18 9.02 -20.77
N GLY A 102 10.51 8.41 -21.91
CA GLY A 102 9.71 7.39 -22.60
C GLY A 102 9.67 6.00 -21.95
N LYS A 103 10.18 5.84 -20.73
CA LYS A 103 9.91 4.62 -19.97
C LYS A 103 8.46 4.69 -19.53
N VAL A 104 7.62 3.81 -20.09
CA VAL A 104 6.27 3.54 -19.57
C VAL A 104 6.40 3.40 -18.05
N VAL A 105 5.93 4.40 -17.31
CA VAL A 105 6.03 4.41 -15.85
C VAL A 105 5.30 3.17 -15.37
N GLN A 106 6.07 2.18 -14.93
CA GLN A 106 5.51 0.97 -14.38
C GLN A 106 4.73 1.37 -13.13
N ARG A 107 3.51 0.85 -12.99
CA ARG A 107 2.66 1.08 -11.84
C ARG A 107 2.19 -0.28 -11.35
N GLY A 108 2.04 -0.42 -10.04
CA GLY A 108 1.46 -1.61 -9.45
C GLY A 108 0.05 -1.87 -9.99
N GLY A 109 -0.31 -3.15 -10.07
CA GLY A 109 -1.64 -3.57 -10.48
C GLY A 109 -2.75 -3.13 -9.52
N ALA A 110 -4.00 -3.27 -9.98
CA ALA A 110 -5.15 -3.15 -9.12
C ALA A 110 -5.11 -4.23 -8.02
N VAL A 111 -5.52 -3.86 -6.80
CA VAL A 111 -5.56 -4.80 -5.68
C VAL A 111 -6.70 -5.78 -5.88
N ASP A 112 -6.38 -7.08 -5.91
CA ASP A 112 -7.38 -8.15 -5.95
C ASP A 112 -8.05 -8.31 -4.56
N PRO A 113 -9.38 -8.22 -4.44
CA PRO A 113 -10.07 -8.32 -3.14
C PRO A 113 -9.91 -9.68 -2.44
N GLY A 114 -9.66 -10.77 -3.17
CA GLY A 114 -9.48 -12.11 -2.60
C GLY A 114 -8.05 -12.37 -2.13
N LYS A 115 -7.05 -11.88 -2.87
CA LYS A 115 -5.62 -12.03 -2.55
C LYS A 115 -5.14 -10.99 -1.54
N LEU A 116 -5.64 -9.75 -1.63
CA LEU A 116 -5.23 -8.61 -0.80
C LEU A 116 -3.71 -8.33 -0.88
N VAL A 117 -3.18 -8.40 -2.10
CA VAL A 117 -1.77 -8.11 -2.41
C VAL A 117 -1.67 -6.76 -3.10
N VAL A 118 -0.77 -5.92 -2.60
CA VAL A 118 -0.46 -4.60 -3.15
C VAL A 118 0.88 -4.66 -3.85
N GLU A 119 0.89 -4.36 -5.14
CA GLU A 119 2.12 -4.17 -5.91
C GLU A 119 2.55 -2.70 -5.87
N LEU A 120 3.85 -2.44 -5.73
CA LEU A 120 4.46 -1.12 -5.81
C LEU A 120 5.60 -1.15 -6.81
N ALA A 121 5.53 -0.25 -7.80
CA ALA A 121 6.65 0.01 -8.69
C ALA A 121 7.66 0.99 -8.04
N PRO A 122 8.89 1.10 -8.57
CA PRO A 122 9.87 2.08 -8.11
C PRO A 122 9.28 3.50 -7.96
N MET A 123 9.58 4.15 -6.84
CA MET A 123 9.05 5.46 -6.41
C MET A 123 7.52 5.57 -6.29
N GLU A 124 6.77 4.47 -6.34
CA GLU A 124 5.32 4.54 -6.17
C GLU A 124 4.94 4.67 -4.70
N ILE A 125 4.01 5.60 -4.41
CA ILE A 125 3.32 5.69 -3.12
C ILE A 125 1.86 5.35 -3.36
N ARG A 126 1.35 4.31 -2.69
CA ARG A 126 -0.05 3.90 -2.77
C ARG A 126 -0.75 4.14 -1.43
N THR A 127 -1.92 4.75 -1.51
CA THR A 127 -2.73 5.15 -0.35
C THR A 127 -4.00 4.31 -0.31
N PHE A 128 -4.30 3.71 0.84
CA PHE A 128 -5.44 2.84 1.03
C PHE A 128 -6.24 3.25 2.24
N VAL A 129 -7.56 3.12 2.13
CA VAL A 129 -8.47 3.08 3.26
C VAL A 129 -8.94 1.64 3.43
N ILE A 130 -8.64 1.07 4.59
CA ILE A 130 -8.94 -0.31 4.95
C ILE A 130 -10.10 -0.32 5.94
N ASP A 131 -11.13 -1.09 5.61
CA ASP A 131 -12.28 -1.36 6.44
C ASP A 131 -12.12 -2.75 7.06
N PHE A 132 -12.15 -2.81 8.39
CA PHE A 132 -12.02 -4.05 9.14
C PHE A 132 -13.37 -4.46 9.71
N ASP A 133 -13.66 -5.76 9.70
CA ASP A 133 -14.82 -6.27 10.42
C ASP A 133 -14.53 -6.24 11.93
N TYR A 134 -15.40 -5.53 12.65
CA TYR A 134 -15.44 -5.54 14.11
C TYR A 134 -16.11 -6.83 14.60
N LEU A 135 -15.49 -7.98 14.38
CA LEU A 135 -15.82 -9.12 15.20
C LEU A 135 -15.36 -8.77 16.62
N ARG A 136 -16.33 -8.62 17.53
CA ARG A 136 -16.10 -8.45 18.97
C ARG A 136 -15.16 -9.56 19.43
N VAL A 137 -13.91 -9.21 19.69
CA VAL A 137 -13.04 -10.02 20.55
C VAL A 137 -12.98 -9.31 21.89
N PHE A 138 -14.10 -9.36 22.61
CA PHE A 138 -14.05 -9.58 24.04
C PHE A 138 -14.39 -11.05 24.20
N ASP A 139 -13.39 -11.88 24.46
CA ASP A 139 -13.58 -13.07 25.27
C ASP A 139 -12.22 -13.52 25.84
N ALA A 140 -12.21 -13.49 27.19
CA ALA A 140 -11.37 -14.17 28.19
C ALA A 140 -9.84 -14.06 28.13
#